data_AF-A0A1W2GMG3-F1
#
_entry.id   AF-A0A1W2GMG3-F1
#
_cell.length_a   1.000
_cell.length_b   1.000
_cell.length_c   1.000
_cell.angle_alpha   90.00
_cell.angle_beta   90.00
_cell.angle_gamma   90.00
#
_symmetry.space_group_name_H-M   'P 1'
#
loop_
_entity.id
_entity.type
_entity.pdbx_description
1 polymer ?
#
loop_
_entity_poly.entity_id
_entity_poly.type
_entity_poly.pdbx_seq_one_letter_code
_entity_poly.pdbx_strand_id
1 'polypeptide(L)'
;MYIAFMVKNGFLVGMVLFSILQTAQSQNMVVNPSFEEIWECPFSMNQLKFTKSWFPFGTADPSPDYFNACDTKNLMGVPSSVFGEQAAHDGNGYIGIISYLTSKSGRGWRVPENHREFAMVQLTKPLVAGNQYYAEMWVNLADNCEFAINNLGMFFTKDMPNFDWQVMNFNHYRPQVSNPKNRLLDDHEGWTKISGIFTAKGDELALTIGTFAPDSALITKKTKRQFSKVRDKRTPKHLQPQIAYYFIDDISVRPVDPNESIFPDPEIAKVEPEDEYFGPAEVGKKFTLQNIYFEFDKATLLRTSYLELNKLLAYMEKHRRVKIEIEGHTDNVGSRAYNQKLSEARAKAVVDYLIAKGLNEFRLEFKGYGSSQPIVPNDNPQNQALNRRVEFLILEN
;
A
#
# COMPACT_ATOMS: atom_id res chain seq x y z
N MET A 1 -7.08 -78.47 -15.49
CA MET A 1 -7.03 -77.98 -16.89
C MET A 1 -8.12 -76.92 -17.02
N TYR A 2 -7.75 -75.74 -17.51
CA TYR A 2 -8.41 -74.43 -17.39
C TYR A 2 -9.95 -74.41 -17.55
N ILE A 3 -10.62 -73.74 -16.60
CA ILE A 3 -12.04 -73.35 -16.67
C ILE A 3 -12.13 -72.05 -17.47
N ALA A 4 -12.77 -72.10 -18.64
CA ALA A 4 -13.23 -70.94 -19.37
C ALA A 4 -14.64 -70.57 -18.86
N PHE A 5 -14.76 -69.41 -18.23
CA PHE A 5 -16.04 -68.85 -17.78
C PHE A 5 -16.54 -67.81 -18.77
N MET A 6 -17.84 -67.88 -18.98
CA MET A 6 -18.65 -67.13 -19.92
C MET A 6 -18.94 -65.70 -19.43
N VAL A 7 -19.10 -64.79 -20.41
CA VAL A 7 -20.21 -63.79 -20.51
C VAL A 7 -20.00 -62.34 -20.01
N LYS A 8 -20.11 -61.45 -21.02
CA LYS A 8 -20.73 -60.10 -21.10
C LYS A 8 -19.98 -58.85 -20.61
N ASN A 9 -19.55 -58.07 -21.61
CA ASN A 9 -19.61 -56.61 -21.75
C ASN A 9 -19.39 -55.78 -20.48
N GLY A 10 -18.12 -55.61 -20.11
CA GLY A 10 -17.69 -54.53 -19.22
C GLY A 10 -17.50 -53.23 -20.00
N PHE A 11 -18.31 -52.22 -19.67
CA PHE A 11 -17.93 -50.83 -19.90
C PHE A 11 -16.84 -50.49 -18.87
N LEU A 12 -15.57 -50.57 -19.28
CA LEU A 12 -14.46 -50.07 -18.49
C LEU A 12 -14.38 -48.55 -18.70
N VAL A 13 -15.08 -47.79 -17.85
CA VAL A 13 -14.83 -46.34 -17.76
C VAL A 13 -13.47 -46.17 -17.11
N GLY A 14 -12.44 -45.98 -17.93
CA GLY A 14 -11.13 -45.55 -17.46
C GLY A 14 -11.27 -44.18 -16.83
N MET A 15 -11.21 -44.10 -15.50
CA MET A 15 -10.91 -42.86 -14.80
C MET A 15 -9.47 -42.48 -15.15
N VAL A 16 -9.33 -41.64 -16.17
CA VAL A 16 -8.12 -40.85 -16.37
C VAL A 16 -8.07 -39.87 -15.21
N LEU A 17 -7.38 -40.26 -14.14
CA LEU A 17 -6.88 -39.34 -13.12
C LEU A 17 -5.91 -38.40 -13.82
N PHE A 18 -6.44 -37.28 -14.31
CA PHE A 18 -5.64 -36.13 -14.69
C PHE A 18 -5.04 -35.57 -13.40
N SER A 19 -3.86 -36.08 -13.05
CA SER A 19 -2.97 -35.47 -12.07
C SER A 19 -2.55 -34.12 -12.66
N ILE A 20 -3.36 -33.09 -12.43
CA ILE A 20 -2.94 -31.71 -12.65
C ILE A 20 -1.87 -31.48 -11.60
N LEU A 21 -0.61 -31.67 -11.99
CA LEU A 21 0.53 -31.05 -11.33
C LEU A 21 0.28 -29.54 -11.43
N GLN A 22 -0.46 -29.00 -10.47
CA GLN A 22 -0.42 -27.58 -10.17
C GLN A 22 1.00 -27.33 -9.70
N THR A 23 1.87 -26.92 -10.62
CA THR A 23 3.06 -26.19 -10.24
C THR A 23 2.56 -24.98 -9.46
N ALA A 24 2.69 -25.02 -8.13
CA ALA A 24 2.47 -23.88 -7.28
C ALA A 24 3.55 -22.86 -7.64
N GLN A 25 3.35 -22.11 -8.72
CA GLN A 25 4.02 -20.83 -8.87
C GLN A 25 3.58 -20.01 -7.67
N SER A 26 4.55 -19.61 -6.86
CA SER A 26 4.28 -18.73 -5.75
C SER A 26 3.52 -17.49 -6.25
N GLN A 27 2.29 -17.33 -5.79
CA GLN A 27 1.41 -16.25 -6.21
C GLN A 27 2.01 -14.91 -5.76
N ASN A 28 2.10 -13.96 -6.69
CA ASN A 28 2.57 -12.61 -6.41
C ASN A 28 1.80 -12.02 -5.22
N MET A 29 2.54 -11.53 -4.22
CA MET A 29 1.99 -11.00 -2.97
C MET A 29 1.54 -9.55 -3.13
N VAL A 30 1.89 -8.87 -4.22
CA VAL A 30 1.43 -7.53 -4.54
C VAL A 30 0.05 -7.59 -5.18
N VAL A 31 -0.89 -6.83 -4.63
CA VAL A 31 -2.22 -6.67 -5.23
C VAL A 31 -2.18 -5.65 -6.36
N ASN A 32 -2.93 -5.91 -7.43
CA ASN A 32 -2.97 -5.03 -8.60
C ASN A 32 -1.56 -4.64 -9.13
N PRO A 33 -0.68 -5.62 -9.39
CA PRO A 33 0.76 -5.38 -9.62
C PRO A 33 1.09 -4.61 -10.90
N SER A 34 0.19 -4.64 -11.88
CA SER A 34 0.31 -3.94 -13.18
C SER A 34 -0.77 -2.87 -13.32
N PHE A 35 -1.41 -2.47 -12.21
CA PHE A 35 -2.36 -1.35 -12.15
C PHE A 35 -3.61 -1.49 -13.05
N GLU A 36 -4.01 -2.70 -13.41
CA GLU A 36 -5.18 -2.97 -14.27
C GLU A 36 -6.52 -2.87 -13.54
N GLU A 37 -6.53 -3.08 -12.22
CA GLU A 37 -7.75 -2.95 -11.42
C GLU A 37 -8.00 -1.46 -11.11
N ILE A 38 -8.96 -0.87 -11.82
CA ILE A 38 -9.27 0.57 -11.70
C ILE A 38 -10.69 0.85 -11.20
N TRP A 39 -10.88 2.03 -10.61
CA TRP A 39 -12.17 2.65 -10.35
C TRP A 39 -12.64 3.48 -11.55
N GLU A 40 -11.73 4.20 -12.17
CA GLU A 40 -12.02 5.14 -13.27
C GLU A 40 -10.80 5.24 -14.19
N CYS A 41 -11.05 5.55 -15.46
CA CYS A 41 -9.99 5.83 -16.43
C CYS A 41 -9.34 7.19 -16.13
N PRO A 42 -7.99 7.32 -16.18
CA PRO A 42 -7.36 8.60 -15.96
C PRO A 42 -7.70 9.58 -17.10
N PHE A 43 -7.79 10.86 -16.76
CA PHE A 43 -8.06 11.96 -17.67
C PHE A 43 -7.22 13.21 -17.38
N SER A 44 -6.47 13.20 -16.27
CA SER A 44 -5.52 14.26 -15.89
C SER A 44 -4.43 13.72 -14.98
N MET A 45 -3.43 14.54 -14.72
CA MET A 45 -2.40 14.26 -13.71
C MET A 45 -3.00 14.12 -12.29
N ASN A 46 -2.21 13.56 -11.36
CA ASN A 46 -2.54 13.30 -9.95
C ASN A 46 -3.75 12.37 -9.77
N GLN A 47 -3.68 11.17 -10.34
CA GLN A 47 -4.80 10.23 -10.41
C GLN A 47 -4.47 8.79 -10.00
N LEU A 48 -3.35 8.55 -9.29
CA LEU A 48 -3.06 7.22 -8.71
C LEU A 48 -4.24 6.65 -7.90
N LYS A 49 -5.02 7.51 -7.23
CA LYS A 49 -6.25 7.15 -6.50
C LYS A 49 -7.31 6.40 -7.32
N PHE A 50 -7.22 6.43 -8.65
CA PHE A 50 -8.11 5.68 -9.54
C PHE A 50 -7.70 4.21 -9.71
N THR A 51 -6.48 3.86 -9.34
CA THR A 51 -6.06 2.46 -9.21
C THR A 51 -6.56 1.88 -7.89
N LYS A 52 -7.03 0.64 -7.89
CA LYS A 52 -7.41 -0.05 -6.66
C LYS A 52 -6.17 -0.45 -5.88
N SER A 53 -6.25 -0.31 -4.56
CA SER A 53 -5.27 -0.80 -3.57
C SER A 53 -3.92 -0.07 -3.50
N TRP A 54 -3.65 0.89 -4.38
CA TRP A 54 -2.45 1.71 -4.35
C TRP A 54 -2.75 3.11 -3.83
N PHE A 55 -1.83 3.65 -3.03
CA PHE A 55 -2.01 4.91 -2.33
C PHE A 55 -0.82 5.86 -2.59
N PRO A 56 -1.08 7.13 -2.90
CA PRO A 56 -0.03 8.13 -3.08
C PRO A 56 0.57 8.52 -1.73
N PHE A 57 1.88 8.80 -1.74
CA PHE A 57 2.61 9.31 -0.58
C PHE A 57 3.78 10.21 -1.03
N GLY A 58 4.26 11.15 -0.20
CA GLY A 58 5.27 12.13 -0.63
C GLY A 58 5.74 13.13 0.43
N THR A 59 6.78 13.91 0.10
CA THR A 59 7.33 15.00 0.96
C THR A 59 6.52 16.31 0.87
N ALA A 60 5.48 16.36 0.03
CA ALA A 60 4.46 17.41 -0.05
C ALA A 60 3.13 16.78 -0.51
N ASP A 61 2.16 17.56 -1.02
CA ASP A 61 0.93 17.05 -1.65
C ASP A 61 1.27 16.01 -2.73
N PRO A 62 1.15 14.70 -2.44
CA PRO A 62 1.72 13.67 -3.27
C PRO A 62 0.82 13.48 -4.48
N SER A 63 1.39 13.68 -5.67
CA SER A 63 0.66 13.64 -6.92
C SER A 63 1.07 12.56 -7.92
N PRO A 64 1.46 11.32 -7.51
CA PRO A 64 1.67 10.23 -8.46
C PRO A 64 0.57 10.16 -9.52
N ASP A 65 1.01 10.04 -10.76
CA ASP A 65 0.13 9.95 -11.90
C ASP A 65 -0.23 8.49 -12.18
N TYR A 66 -1.38 8.31 -12.83
CA TYR A 66 -1.79 7.03 -13.37
C TYR A 66 -2.00 7.17 -14.87
N PHE A 67 -1.48 6.19 -15.62
CA PHE A 67 -1.58 6.11 -17.07
C PHE A 67 -2.31 4.83 -17.45
N ASN A 68 -3.19 4.90 -18.44
CA ASN A 68 -3.85 3.71 -18.96
C ASN A 68 -4.26 3.88 -20.43
N ALA A 69 -4.27 2.79 -21.20
CA ALA A 69 -4.70 2.76 -22.59
C ALA A 69 -6.17 3.19 -22.80
N CYS A 70 -6.99 3.17 -21.74
CA CYS A 70 -8.37 3.67 -21.81
C CYS A 70 -8.45 5.20 -22.02
N ASP A 71 -7.40 5.99 -21.73
CA ASP A 71 -7.39 7.43 -22.02
C ASP A 71 -7.12 7.67 -23.51
N THR A 72 -8.19 7.67 -24.29
CA THR A 72 -8.13 7.93 -25.73
C THR A 72 -7.84 9.39 -26.08
N LYS A 73 -7.74 10.30 -25.09
CA LYS A 73 -7.42 11.72 -25.29
C LYS A 73 -5.92 11.99 -25.17
N ASN A 74 -5.13 10.95 -24.89
CA ASN A 74 -3.67 10.90 -24.89
C ASN A 74 -3.00 11.84 -23.89
N LEU A 75 -3.68 12.39 -22.88
CA LEU A 75 -2.97 13.18 -21.86
C LEU A 75 -2.24 12.23 -20.90
N MET A 76 -2.94 11.19 -20.47
CA MET A 76 -2.49 10.13 -19.57
C MET A 76 -2.60 8.75 -20.25
N GLY A 77 -2.54 8.72 -21.57
CA GLY A 77 -2.69 7.51 -22.37
C GLY A 77 -1.47 6.61 -22.33
N VAL A 78 -1.69 5.33 -22.61
CA VAL A 78 -0.63 4.34 -22.89
C VAL A 78 -0.81 3.85 -24.32
N PRO A 79 0.24 3.89 -25.19
CA PRO A 79 1.61 4.26 -24.86
C PRO A 79 1.91 5.77 -24.87
N SER A 80 1.03 6.59 -25.46
CA SER A 80 1.32 8.01 -25.73
C SER A 80 0.71 8.92 -24.66
N SER A 81 1.55 9.69 -23.96
CA SER A 81 1.15 10.61 -22.89
C SER A 81 1.88 11.95 -22.95
N VAL A 82 1.52 12.91 -22.08
CA VAL A 82 2.26 14.17 -21.92
C VAL A 82 3.71 14.00 -21.42
N PHE A 83 4.04 12.83 -20.87
CA PHE A 83 5.36 12.54 -20.31
C PHE A 83 6.27 11.75 -21.27
N GLY A 84 5.72 11.11 -22.31
CA GLY A 84 6.48 10.35 -23.29
C GLY A 84 5.68 9.30 -24.04
N GLU A 85 6.39 8.50 -24.83
CA GLU A 85 5.90 7.29 -25.48
C GLU A 85 6.45 6.05 -24.75
N GLN A 86 5.59 5.35 -24.00
CA GLN A 86 5.99 4.11 -23.31
C GLN A 86 4.83 3.13 -23.30
N ALA A 87 4.99 1.96 -23.91
CA ALA A 87 4.03 0.87 -23.73
C ALA A 87 4.14 0.29 -22.32
N ALA A 88 3.02 -0.14 -21.75
CA ALA A 88 3.01 -0.87 -20.49
C ALA A 88 3.93 -2.11 -20.58
N HIS A 89 4.59 -2.43 -19.46
CA HIS A 89 5.39 -3.64 -19.37
C HIS A 89 4.49 -4.87 -19.30
N ASP A 90 3.41 -4.77 -18.50
CA ASP A 90 2.33 -5.74 -18.42
C ASP A 90 0.97 -5.03 -18.44
N GLY A 91 -0.04 -5.66 -19.05
CA GLY A 91 -1.37 -5.06 -19.12
C GLY A 91 -1.45 -3.79 -20.00
N ASN A 92 -2.18 -2.78 -19.51
CA ASN A 92 -2.59 -1.58 -20.24
C ASN A 92 -2.30 -0.27 -19.47
N GLY A 93 -1.86 -0.34 -18.22
CA GLY A 93 -1.59 0.81 -17.39
C GLY A 93 -0.29 0.72 -16.61
N TYR A 94 0.13 1.85 -16.06
CA TYR A 94 1.27 1.96 -15.15
C TYR A 94 1.16 3.29 -14.39
N ILE A 95 2.03 3.49 -13.40
CA ILE A 95 2.07 4.74 -12.64
C ILE A 95 3.30 5.56 -13.02
N GLY A 96 3.28 6.85 -12.70
CA GLY A 96 4.45 7.71 -12.79
C GLY A 96 4.66 8.50 -11.50
N ILE A 97 5.93 8.67 -11.11
CA ILE A 97 6.31 9.37 -9.88
C ILE A 97 7.48 10.34 -10.12
N ILE A 98 7.45 11.46 -9.41
CA ILE A 98 8.59 12.38 -9.28
C ILE A 98 9.59 11.80 -8.28
N SER A 99 10.71 11.32 -8.77
CA SER A 99 11.75 10.69 -7.95
C SER A 99 12.84 11.68 -7.51
N TYR A 100 13.02 12.77 -8.26
CA TYR A 100 13.96 13.85 -7.94
C TYR A 100 13.51 15.16 -8.56
N LEU A 101 13.70 16.27 -7.84
CA LEU A 101 13.37 17.62 -8.26
C LEU A 101 14.54 18.55 -7.87
N THR A 102 14.96 19.44 -8.77
CA THR A 102 15.97 20.45 -8.38
C THR A 102 15.34 21.53 -7.48
N SER A 103 16.11 22.08 -6.54
CA SER A 103 15.74 23.24 -5.72
C SER A 103 15.10 24.38 -6.52
N LYS A 104 15.62 24.64 -7.73
CA LYS A 104 15.09 25.68 -8.63
C LYS A 104 13.66 25.39 -9.04
N SER A 105 13.37 24.15 -9.40
CA SER A 105 12.03 23.72 -9.81
C SER A 105 11.09 23.63 -8.61
N GLY A 106 11.58 23.17 -7.45
CA GLY A 106 10.86 23.18 -6.18
C GLY A 106 10.32 24.56 -5.81
N ARG A 107 11.18 25.60 -5.87
CA ARG A 107 10.74 26.99 -5.65
C ARG A 107 9.68 27.45 -6.64
N GLY A 108 9.80 27.06 -7.92
CA GLY A 108 8.82 27.40 -8.95
C GLY A 108 7.45 26.77 -8.69
N TRP A 109 7.42 25.57 -8.13
CA TRP A 109 6.22 24.79 -7.84
C TRP A 109 5.72 24.94 -6.41
N ARG A 110 6.41 25.72 -5.57
CA ARG A 110 6.13 25.91 -4.14
C ARG A 110 6.09 24.59 -3.36
N VAL A 111 6.95 23.65 -3.76
CA VAL A 111 7.20 22.40 -3.05
C VAL A 111 8.60 22.41 -2.45
N PRO A 112 8.88 21.62 -1.40
CA PRO A 112 10.22 21.51 -0.81
C PRO A 112 11.28 21.12 -1.85
N GLU A 113 12.53 21.53 -1.60
CA GLU A 113 13.64 21.25 -2.53
C GLU A 113 13.92 19.75 -2.69
N ASN A 114 13.58 18.94 -1.69
CA ASN A 114 13.66 17.48 -1.69
C ASN A 114 12.31 16.83 -2.03
N HIS A 115 11.50 17.45 -2.89
CA HIS A 115 10.21 16.89 -3.26
C HIS A 115 10.38 15.50 -3.92
N ARG A 116 9.66 14.50 -3.39
CA ARG A 116 9.62 13.13 -3.89
C ARG A 116 8.22 12.58 -3.72
N GLU A 117 7.86 11.72 -4.65
CA GLU A 117 6.63 10.95 -4.65
C GLU A 117 6.93 9.47 -4.42
N PHE A 118 5.98 8.80 -3.80
CA PHE A 118 6.00 7.39 -3.47
C PHE A 118 4.64 6.79 -3.78
N ALA A 119 4.64 5.50 -4.12
CA ALA A 119 3.44 4.71 -4.26
C ALA A 119 3.48 3.57 -3.24
N MET A 120 2.39 3.39 -2.50
CA MET A 120 2.30 2.39 -1.45
C MET A 120 1.20 1.38 -1.75
N VAL A 121 1.45 0.12 -1.40
CA VAL A 121 0.48 -0.97 -1.55
C VAL A 121 0.58 -1.90 -0.34
N GLN A 122 -0.58 -2.42 0.06
CA GLN A 122 -0.64 -3.47 1.06
C GLN A 122 -0.41 -4.83 0.38
N LEU A 123 0.51 -5.63 0.91
CA LEU A 123 0.69 -7.01 0.49
C LEU A 123 -0.55 -7.84 0.85
N THR A 124 -0.76 -8.92 0.11
CA THR A 124 -1.89 -9.85 0.35
C THR A 124 -1.88 -10.47 1.75
N LYS A 125 -0.70 -10.54 2.37
CA LYS A 125 -0.42 -11.13 3.70
C LYS A 125 0.95 -10.64 4.19
N PRO A 126 1.20 -10.64 5.51
CA PRO A 126 2.48 -10.19 6.05
C PRO A 126 3.61 -11.13 5.64
N LEU A 127 4.83 -10.60 5.56
CA LEU A 127 6.03 -11.41 5.40
C LEU A 127 6.38 -12.12 6.71
N VAL A 128 7.00 -13.30 6.59
CA VAL A 128 7.37 -14.15 7.73
C VAL A 128 8.83 -13.91 8.10
N ALA A 129 9.10 -13.71 9.38
CA ALA A 129 10.45 -13.50 9.89
C ALA A 129 11.39 -14.64 9.49
N GLY A 130 12.58 -14.31 8.99
CA GLY A 130 13.61 -15.29 8.61
C GLY A 130 13.46 -15.86 7.19
N ASN A 131 12.27 -15.79 6.59
CA ASN A 131 12.04 -16.25 5.21
C ASN A 131 12.68 -15.30 4.20
N GLN A 132 13.10 -15.84 3.05
CA GLN A 132 13.64 -15.04 1.95
C GLN A 132 12.58 -14.71 0.91
N TYR A 133 12.53 -13.45 0.52
CA TYR A 133 11.63 -12.96 -0.52
C TYR A 133 12.41 -12.36 -1.68
N TYR A 134 11.97 -12.68 -2.89
CA TYR A 134 12.36 -12.02 -4.12
C TYR A 134 11.35 -10.92 -4.41
N ALA A 135 11.83 -9.69 -4.62
CA ALA A 135 11.02 -8.59 -5.08
C ALA A 135 11.60 -7.98 -6.35
N GLU A 136 10.73 -7.58 -7.27
CA GLU A 136 11.08 -6.88 -8.49
C GLU A 136 10.02 -5.83 -8.88
N MET A 137 10.45 -4.86 -9.68
CA MET A 137 9.62 -3.89 -10.39
C MET A 137 10.34 -3.46 -11.67
N TRP A 138 9.57 -3.02 -12.65
CA TRP A 138 10.11 -2.48 -13.90
C TRP A 138 9.94 -0.97 -13.92
N VAL A 139 11.01 -0.26 -14.33
CA VAL A 139 11.01 1.20 -14.40
C VAL A 139 11.51 1.72 -15.73
N ASN A 140 10.96 2.84 -16.19
CA ASN A 140 11.41 3.57 -17.37
C ASN A 140 11.55 5.06 -17.03
N LEU A 141 12.57 5.74 -17.56
CA LEU A 141 12.73 7.18 -17.40
C LEU A 141 11.88 7.89 -18.46
N ALA A 142 10.89 8.66 -18.03
CA ALA A 142 10.01 9.34 -18.96
C ALA A 142 10.79 10.27 -19.92
N ASP A 143 10.41 10.24 -21.19
CA ASP A 143 11.04 10.98 -22.30
C ASP A 143 11.34 12.44 -21.98
N ASN A 144 10.38 13.13 -21.37
CA ASN A 144 10.48 14.56 -21.12
C ASN A 144 11.18 14.93 -19.79
N CYS A 145 12.07 14.07 -19.29
CA CYS A 145 12.88 14.31 -18.09
C CYS A 145 14.24 14.91 -18.41
N GLU A 146 14.74 15.78 -17.52
CA GLU A 146 16.08 16.38 -17.64
C GLU A 146 17.13 15.62 -16.83
N PHE A 147 16.70 14.83 -15.84
CA PHE A 147 17.61 14.10 -14.98
C PHE A 147 17.25 12.61 -14.95
N ALA A 148 18.28 11.79 -14.91
CA ALA A 148 18.25 10.42 -14.45
C ALA A 148 18.88 10.34 -13.06
N ILE A 149 18.44 9.39 -12.25
CA ILE A 149 19.03 9.06 -10.94
C ILE A 149 19.43 7.59 -10.87
N ASN A 150 20.25 7.26 -9.88
CA ASN A 150 20.69 5.88 -9.61
C ASN A 150 19.89 5.19 -8.50
N ASN A 151 18.84 5.82 -7.94
CA ASN A 151 18.16 5.30 -6.76
C ASN A 151 16.65 5.29 -6.93
N LEU A 152 16.12 4.07 -7.07
CA LEU A 152 14.74 3.71 -6.83
C LEU A 152 14.75 2.38 -6.06
N GLY A 153 13.80 2.19 -5.17
CA GLY A 153 13.75 1.00 -4.34
C GLY A 153 12.37 0.66 -3.82
N MET A 154 12.33 -0.47 -3.13
CA MET A 154 11.17 -1.08 -2.49
C MET A 154 11.47 -1.18 -1.00
N PHE A 155 10.65 -0.51 -0.20
CA PHE A 155 10.76 -0.49 1.25
C PHE A 155 9.57 -1.20 1.87
N PHE A 156 9.86 -2.24 2.65
CA PHE A 156 8.87 -3.08 3.29
C PHE A 156 8.76 -2.71 4.76
N THR A 157 7.53 -2.49 5.24
CA THR A 157 7.25 -2.11 6.62
C THR A 157 6.07 -2.90 7.17
N LYS A 158 6.00 -3.00 8.50
CA LYS A 158 4.91 -3.67 9.23
C LYS A 158 3.53 -3.11 8.84
N ASP A 159 3.46 -1.80 8.78
CA ASP A 159 2.25 -1.05 8.45
C ASP A 159 2.51 -0.08 7.30
N MET A 160 1.44 0.38 6.66
CA MET A 160 1.52 1.53 5.75
C MET A 160 2.06 2.73 6.55
N PRO A 161 3.23 3.26 6.17
CA PRO A 161 3.90 4.25 7.00
C PRO A 161 3.10 5.56 7.05
N ASN A 162 2.82 6.04 8.26
CA ASN A 162 2.32 7.38 8.51
C ASN A 162 3.52 8.35 8.52
N PHE A 163 4.12 8.63 7.36
CA PHE A 163 5.22 9.59 7.36
C PHE A 163 4.67 11.02 7.41
N ASP A 164 5.15 11.77 8.39
CA ASP A 164 5.03 13.21 8.38
C ASP A 164 5.92 13.78 7.25
N TRP A 165 5.27 14.29 6.22
CA TRP A 165 5.90 14.83 5.01
C TRP A 165 6.83 16.01 5.30
N GLN A 166 6.62 16.74 6.40
CA GLN A 166 7.51 17.83 6.83
C GLN A 166 8.80 17.33 7.50
N VAL A 167 8.88 16.03 7.83
CA VAL A 167 9.89 15.46 8.72
C VAL A 167 10.56 14.22 8.10
N MET A 168 10.30 13.90 6.83
CA MET A 168 10.94 12.77 6.16
C MET A 168 12.46 12.94 6.10
N ASN A 169 13.14 12.28 7.03
CA ASN A 169 14.58 12.20 7.08
C ASN A 169 15.05 10.99 6.29
N PHE A 170 15.44 11.22 5.04
CA PHE A 170 15.96 10.19 4.13
C PHE A 170 17.18 9.43 4.67
N ASN A 171 17.84 9.93 5.71
CA ASN A 171 18.90 9.18 6.37
C ASN A 171 18.39 7.97 7.18
N HIS A 172 17.09 7.83 7.43
CA HIS A 172 16.53 6.72 8.23
C HIS A 172 15.91 5.60 7.40
N TYR A 173 15.60 5.84 6.13
CA TYR A 173 14.97 4.83 5.29
C TYR A 173 16.01 3.93 4.62
N ARG A 174 15.81 2.62 4.74
CA ARG A 174 16.69 1.59 4.18
C ARG A 174 15.82 0.59 3.41
N PRO A 175 15.50 0.88 2.15
CA PRO A 175 14.79 -0.07 1.29
C PRO A 175 15.53 -1.41 1.23
N GLN A 176 14.79 -2.50 1.35
CA GLN A 176 15.32 -3.86 1.33
C GLN A 176 15.76 -4.25 -0.09
N VAL A 177 15.07 -3.74 -1.11
CA VAL A 177 15.45 -3.90 -2.51
C VAL A 177 15.67 -2.53 -3.13
N SER A 178 16.77 -2.35 -3.85
CA SER A 178 17.10 -1.07 -4.48
C SER A 178 17.91 -1.28 -5.73
N ASN A 179 17.79 -0.33 -6.65
CA ASN A 179 18.69 -0.23 -7.77
C ASN A 179 20.16 -0.15 -7.28
N PRO A 180 21.10 -0.90 -7.88
CA PRO A 180 22.50 -0.83 -7.52
C PRO A 180 23.04 0.61 -7.59
N LYS A 181 23.80 1.03 -6.57
CA LYS A 181 24.28 2.41 -6.44
C LYS A 181 25.11 2.90 -7.63
N ASN A 182 25.78 2.00 -8.34
CA ASN A 182 26.63 2.31 -9.49
C ASN A 182 25.90 2.20 -10.84
N ARG A 183 24.60 1.87 -10.84
CA ARG A 183 23.79 1.76 -12.05
C ARG A 183 22.89 2.97 -12.16
N LEU A 184 23.03 3.75 -13.22
CA LEU A 184 22.10 4.81 -13.53
C LEU A 184 20.82 4.24 -14.17
N LEU A 185 19.67 4.86 -13.92
CA LEU A 185 18.40 4.52 -14.55
C LEU A 185 18.08 5.56 -15.63
N ASP A 186 18.74 5.46 -16.79
CA ASP A 186 18.63 6.41 -17.91
C ASP A 186 18.04 5.81 -19.20
N ASP A 187 17.35 4.68 -19.09
CA ASP A 187 16.61 4.07 -20.21
C ASP A 187 15.27 4.80 -20.43
N HIS A 188 15.10 5.31 -21.64
CA HIS A 188 13.91 6.01 -22.12
C HIS A 188 13.03 5.14 -23.04
N GLU A 189 13.57 4.04 -23.58
CA GLU A 189 12.88 3.25 -24.61
C GLU A 189 12.38 1.91 -24.06
N GLY A 190 13.21 1.26 -23.25
CA GLY A 190 12.94 -0.01 -22.63
C GLY A 190 12.53 0.11 -21.17
N TRP A 191 12.19 -1.04 -20.59
CA TRP A 191 11.99 -1.17 -19.16
C TRP A 191 13.25 -1.71 -18.49
N THR A 192 13.73 -1.01 -17.46
CA THR A 192 14.84 -1.45 -16.63
C THR A 192 14.31 -2.14 -15.37
N LYS A 193 14.68 -3.40 -15.17
CA LYS A 193 14.33 -4.12 -13.94
C LYS A 193 15.15 -3.67 -12.74
N ILE A 194 14.45 -3.43 -11.63
CA ILE A 194 15.02 -3.35 -10.28
C ILE A 194 14.54 -4.57 -9.50
N SER A 195 15.46 -5.36 -8.97
CA SER A 195 15.11 -6.57 -8.23
C SER A 195 16.13 -6.92 -7.16
N GLY A 196 15.73 -7.73 -6.18
CA GLY A 196 16.63 -8.24 -5.15
C GLY A 196 15.98 -9.32 -4.31
N ILE A 197 16.84 -10.03 -3.58
CA ILE A 197 16.41 -10.97 -2.52
C ILE A 197 16.70 -10.29 -1.18
N PHE A 198 15.77 -10.40 -0.24
CA PHE A 198 15.97 -9.98 1.14
C PHE A 198 15.38 -11.00 2.12
N THR A 199 15.91 -11.00 3.34
CA THR A 199 15.33 -11.75 4.46
C THR A 199 14.36 -10.84 5.20
N ALA A 200 13.10 -11.28 5.32
CA ALA A 200 12.08 -10.53 6.04
C ALA A 200 12.34 -10.56 7.55
N LYS A 201 11.99 -9.46 8.22
CA LYS A 201 12.08 -9.35 9.69
C LYS A 201 10.81 -9.87 10.37
N GLY A 202 9.72 -10.03 9.62
CA GLY A 202 8.42 -10.42 10.13
C GLY A 202 7.44 -9.26 10.14
N ASP A 203 6.17 -9.59 9.96
CA ASP A 203 5.02 -8.70 9.97
C ASP A 203 4.98 -7.65 8.85
N GLU A 204 5.97 -7.57 7.95
CA GLU A 204 5.94 -6.58 6.87
C GLU A 204 4.71 -6.79 5.98
N LEU A 205 3.75 -5.86 6.02
CA LEU A 205 2.49 -5.94 5.28
C LEU A 205 2.35 -4.83 4.24
N ALA A 206 3.25 -3.84 4.25
CA ALA A 206 3.23 -2.73 3.32
C ALA A 206 4.50 -2.70 2.47
N LEU A 207 4.33 -2.37 1.20
CA LEU A 207 5.38 -2.05 0.24
C LEU A 207 5.25 -0.58 -0.14
N THR A 208 6.33 0.18 0.01
CA THR A 208 6.49 1.55 -0.51
C THR A 208 7.54 1.57 -1.60
N ILE A 209 7.21 2.16 -2.75
CA ILE A 209 8.11 2.32 -3.89
C ILE A 209 8.47 3.80 -4.04
N GLY A 210 9.75 4.09 -4.27
CA GLY A 210 10.24 5.42 -4.58
C GLY A 210 11.73 5.60 -4.32
N THR A 211 12.16 6.84 -4.11
CA THR A 211 13.56 7.19 -3.86
C THR A 211 13.78 7.50 -2.38
N PHE A 212 14.52 6.65 -1.68
CA PHE A 212 14.71 6.73 -0.23
C PHE A 212 16.02 7.40 0.18
N ALA A 213 16.92 7.64 -0.78
CA ALA A 213 18.20 8.28 -0.52
C ALA A 213 18.06 9.81 -0.40
N PRO A 214 18.86 10.48 0.46
CA PRO A 214 18.97 11.94 0.44
C PRO A 214 19.65 12.40 -0.86
N ASP A 215 19.41 13.64 -1.28
CA ASP A 215 20.00 14.19 -2.52
C ASP A 215 21.53 14.13 -2.53
N SER A 216 22.18 14.29 -1.37
CA SER A 216 23.63 14.18 -1.23
C SER A 216 24.18 12.78 -1.53
N ALA A 217 23.33 11.75 -1.53
CA ALA A 217 23.69 10.37 -1.85
C ALA A 217 23.22 9.93 -3.25
N LEU A 218 22.49 10.79 -3.98
CA LEU A 218 22.05 10.52 -5.34
C LEU A 218 23.15 10.82 -6.35
N ILE A 219 23.38 9.88 -7.26
CA ILE A 219 24.09 10.17 -8.50
C ILE A 219 23.03 10.61 -9.50
N THR A 220 23.16 11.85 -9.97
CA THR A 220 22.28 12.42 -10.98
C THR A 220 23.06 12.64 -12.29
N LYS A 221 22.40 12.43 -13.43
CA LYS A 221 22.95 12.71 -14.76
C LYS A 221 21.92 13.49 -15.55
N LYS A 222 22.37 14.55 -16.23
CA LYS A 222 21.50 15.25 -17.18
C LYS A 222 21.24 14.39 -18.41
N THR A 223 19.99 14.30 -18.81
CA THR A 223 19.55 13.60 -20.01
C THR A 223 19.11 14.58 -21.09
N LYS A 224 19.00 14.08 -22.32
CA LYS A 224 18.47 14.86 -23.44
C LYS A 224 16.96 14.63 -23.48
N ARG A 225 16.18 15.66 -23.12
CA ARG A 225 14.71 15.61 -23.19
C ARG A 225 14.24 15.19 -24.58
N GLN A 226 13.40 14.17 -24.61
CA GLN A 226 12.62 13.78 -25.78
C GLN A 226 11.22 14.35 -25.57
N PHE A 227 10.79 15.24 -26.46
CA PHE A 227 9.48 15.87 -26.29
C PHE A 227 8.41 14.96 -26.89
N SER A 228 7.42 14.58 -26.07
CA SER A 228 6.23 13.88 -26.55
C SER A 228 5.52 14.67 -27.65
N LYS A 229 4.88 13.95 -28.57
CA LYS A 229 3.96 14.52 -29.57
C LYS A 229 2.71 15.09 -28.90
N VAL A 230 2.34 14.53 -27.74
CA VAL A 230 1.27 15.03 -26.89
C VAL A 230 1.81 16.22 -26.10
N ARG A 231 1.07 17.32 -26.13
CA ARG A 231 1.47 18.55 -25.43
C ARG A 231 0.32 19.12 -24.62
N ASP A 232 0.57 19.38 -23.33
CA ASP A 232 -0.26 20.34 -22.60
C ASP A 232 0.02 21.74 -23.16
N LYS A 233 -0.95 22.29 -23.89
CA LYS A 233 -0.87 23.64 -24.49
C LYS A 233 -0.68 24.73 -23.45
N ARG A 234 -0.97 24.46 -22.17
CA ARG A 234 -0.85 25.40 -21.05
C ARG A 234 0.57 25.46 -20.48
N THR A 235 1.47 24.54 -20.85
CA THR A 235 2.85 24.49 -20.31
C THR A 235 3.86 25.08 -21.30
N PRO A 236 4.45 26.26 -21.00
CA PRO A 236 5.52 26.84 -21.81
C PRO A 236 6.78 25.97 -21.77
N LYS A 237 7.47 25.85 -22.91
CA LYS A 237 8.70 25.01 -23.04
C LYS A 237 9.79 25.35 -22.01
N HIS A 238 9.88 26.62 -21.58
CA HIS A 238 10.89 27.09 -20.62
C HIS A 238 10.50 26.91 -19.15
N LEU A 239 9.26 26.51 -18.86
CA LEU A 239 8.74 26.24 -17.52
C LEU A 239 8.67 24.74 -17.21
N GLN A 240 9.24 23.90 -18.06
CA GLN A 240 9.25 22.48 -17.78
C GLN A 240 10.16 22.17 -16.58
N PRO A 241 9.66 21.37 -15.64
CA PRO A 241 10.37 21.10 -14.40
C PRO A 241 11.65 20.34 -14.66
N GLN A 242 12.69 20.67 -13.88
CA GLN A 242 13.95 19.96 -13.87
C GLN A 242 13.81 18.79 -12.88
N ILE A 243 13.33 17.65 -13.39
CA ILE A 243 13.00 16.46 -12.62
C ILE A 243 13.64 15.20 -13.21
N ALA A 244 13.71 14.18 -12.36
CA ALA A 244 13.70 12.78 -12.78
C ALA A 244 12.32 12.20 -12.45
N TYR A 245 11.63 11.69 -13.46
CA TYR A 245 10.29 11.14 -13.34
C TYR A 245 10.26 9.76 -14.00
N TYR A 246 9.78 8.77 -13.27
CA TYR A 246 9.86 7.38 -13.70
C TYR A 246 8.47 6.78 -13.83
N PHE A 247 8.24 6.09 -14.95
CA PHE A 247 7.15 5.13 -15.07
C PHE A 247 7.52 3.85 -14.33
N ILE A 248 6.55 3.22 -13.68
CA ILE A 248 6.73 2.00 -12.87
C ILE A 248 5.58 1.03 -13.16
N ASP A 249 5.92 -0.22 -13.44
CA ASP A 249 4.97 -1.28 -13.78
C ASP A 249 5.46 -2.68 -13.34
N ASP A 250 4.57 -3.67 -13.45
CA ASP A 250 4.80 -5.10 -13.21
C ASP A 250 5.61 -5.37 -11.93
N ILE A 251 4.98 -5.06 -10.79
CA ILE A 251 5.61 -5.21 -9.48
C ILE A 251 5.33 -6.61 -8.93
N SER A 252 6.38 -7.31 -8.51
CA SER A 252 6.25 -8.65 -7.95
C SER A 252 7.00 -8.82 -6.63
N VAL A 253 6.35 -9.50 -5.69
CA VAL A 253 6.94 -9.93 -4.41
C VAL A 253 6.52 -11.37 -4.17
N ARG A 254 7.48 -12.26 -3.95
CA ARG A 254 7.22 -13.69 -3.74
C ARG A 254 8.31 -14.32 -2.88
N PRO A 255 8.01 -15.37 -2.09
CA PRO A 255 9.05 -16.19 -1.46
C PRO A 255 10.03 -16.74 -2.50
N VAL A 256 11.28 -16.92 -2.07
CA VAL A 256 12.35 -17.49 -2.91
C VAL A 256 12.11 -18.98 -3.13
N ASP A 257 11.75 -19.72 -2.08
CA ASP A 257 11.31 -21.12 -2.20
C ASP A 257 9.77 -21.15 -2.41
N PRO A 258 9.29 -21.67 -3.55
CA PRO A 258 7.86 -21.79 -3.81
C PRO A 258 7.08 -22.66 -2.81
N ASN A 259 7.76 -23.57 -2.12
CA ASN A 259 7.17 -24.45 -1.11
C ASN A 259 7.23 -23.87 0.31
N GLU A 260 7.88 -22.73 0.49
CA GLU A 260 8.02 -22.09 1.80
C GLU A 260 6.66 -21.60 2.31
N SER A 261 6.34 -21.96 3.55
CA SER A 261 5.15 -21.44 4.21
C SER A 261 5.31 -19.94 4.40
N ILE A 262 4.47 -19.17 3.73
CA ILE A 262 4.34 -17.72 3.90
C ILE A 262 3.53 -17.35 5.16
N PHE A 263 3.28 -18.34 6.02
CA PHE A 263 2.84 -18.19 7.40
C PHE A 263 3.92 -18.75 8.33
N PRO A 264 4.14 -18.18 9.51
CA PRO A 264 5.07 -18.74 10.48
C PRO A 264 4.72 -20.19 10.76
N ASP A 265 5.75 -21.03 10.95
CA ASP A 265 5.57 -22.39 11.42
C ASP A 265 4.72 -22.38 12.71
N PRO A 266 3.65 -23.18 12.82
CA PRO A 266 2.86 -23.30 14.03
C PRO A 266 3.67 -23.56 15.32
N GLU A 267 4.88 -24.12 15.23
CA GLU A 267 5.79 -24.25 16.37
C GLU A 267 6.54 -22.95 16.70
N ILE A 268 6.95 -22.17 15.70
CA ILE A 268 7.66 -20.88 15.87
C ILE A 268 6.67 -19.77 16.31
N ALA A 269 5.42 -19.82 15.83
CA ALA A 269 4.36 -18.89 16.24
C ALA A 269 4.01 -18.96 17.75
N LYS A 270 4.44 -20.01 18.46
CA LYS A 270 4.27 -20.12 19.91
C LYS A 270 5.35 -19.40 20.74
N VAL A 271 6.41 -18.88 20.09
CA VAL A 271 7.63 -18.42 20.78
C VAL A 271 7.74 -16.90 20.89
N GLU A 272 7.04 -16.12 20.07
CA GLU A 272 6.89 -14.68 20.34
C GLU A 272 5.82 -14.49 21.43
N PRO A 273 6.07 -13.71 22.50
CA PRO A 273 5.04 -13.47 23.48
C PRO A 273 3.97 -12.57 22.86
N GLU A 274 2.87 -13.17 22.40
CA GLU A 274 1.59 -12.54 22.04
C GLU A 274 0.97 -11.72 23.20
N ASP A 275 1.64 -11.61 24.35
CA ASP A 275 1.10 -11.11 25.61
C ASP A 275 1.18 -9.58 25.82
N GLU A 276 1.87 -8.81 24.96
CA GLU A 276 2.19 -7.41 25.31
C GLU A 276 1.45 -6.31 24.51
N TYR A 277 0.69 -6.62 23.45
CA TYR A 277 0.14 -5.53 22.61
C TYR A 277 -0.94 -4.67 23.30
N PHE A 278 -1.93 -5.31 23.94
CA PHE A 278 -2.95 -4.61 24.75
C PHE A 278 -2.75 -4.84 26.26
N GLY A 279 -1.69 -5.55 26.67
CA GLY A 279 -1.44 -5.89 28.07
C GLY A 279 -2.62 -6.63 28.74
N PRO A 280 -2.66 -6.68 30.08
CA PRO A 280 -3.72 -7.39 30.80
C PRO A 280 -5.09 -6.71 30.64
N ALA A 281 -6.13 -7.56 30.56
CA ALA A 281 -7.53 -7.12 30.53
C ALA A 281 -7.97 -6.60 31.91
N GLU A 282 -7.93 -5.29 32.09
CA GLU A 282 -8.33 -4.63 33.34
C GLU A 282 -9.63 -3.84 33.09
N VAL A 283 -10.68 -4.13 33.88
CA VAL A 283 -11.95 -3.40 33.78
C VAL A 283 -11.71 -1.91 34.02
N GLY A 284 -12.29 -1.06 33.15
CA GLY A 284 -12.10 0.38 33.15
C GLY A 284 -10.87 0.86 32.37
N LYS A 285 -10.02 -0.04 31.87
CA LYS A 285 -8.87 0.32 31.04
C LYS A 285 -9.29 0.57 29.61
N LYS A 286 -8.70 1.63 29.04
CA LYS A 286 -9.00 2.13 27.70
C LYS A 286 -7.76 2.07 26.82
N PHE A 287 -7.95 1.69 25.57
CA PHE A 287 -6.89 1.53 24.57
C PHE A 287 -7.27 2.25 23.29
N THR A 288 -6.32 2.98 22.70
CA THR A 288 -6.52 3.62 21.39
C THR A 288 -6.12 2.65 20.29
N LEU A 289 -7.06 2.33 19.39
CA LEU A 289 -6.79 1.52 18.21
C LEU A 289 -6.01 2.34 17.19
N GLN A 290 -4.81 1.87 16.87
CA GLN A 290 -3.92 2.57 15.95
C GLN A 290 -4.37 2.36 14.50
N ASN A 291 -4.19 3.38 13.65
CA ASN A 291 -4.38 3.26 12.20
C ASN A 291 -5.79 2.80 11.75
N ILE A 292 -6.84 3.16 12.50
CA ILE A 292 -8.22 2.98 12.06
C ILE A 292 -8.62 4.14 11.15
N TYR A 293 -8.82 3.84 9.87
CA TYR A 293 -9.15 4.81 8.83
C TYR A 293 -10.52 4.57 8.20
N PHE A 294 -11.16 5.66 7.81
CA PHE A 294 -12.45 5.65 7.13
C PHE A 294 -12.37 6.42 5.82
N GLU A 295 -13.23 6.08 4.85
CA GLU A 295 -13.47 6.93 3.69
C GLU A 295 -13.88 8.35 4.13
N PHE A 296 -13.48 9.36 3.36
CA PHE A 296 -13.80 10.76 3.65
C PHE A 296 -15.32 10.95 3.81
N ASP A 297 -15.72 11.61 4.90
CA ASP A 297 -17.13 11.88 5.25
C ASP A 297 -18.01 10.61 5.36
N LYS A 298 -17.40 9.44 5.64
CA LYS A 298 -18.11 8.17 5.77
C LYS A 298 -17.64 7.36 6.97
N ALA A 299 -18.40 6.30 7.26
CA ALA A 299 -18.07 5.26 8.22
C ALA A 299 -17.59 3.95 7.57
N THR A 300 -17.29 3.98 6.26
CA THR A 300 -16.72 2.83 5.56
C THR A 300 -15.27 2.66 6.00
N LEU A 301 -14.95 1.55 6.67
CA LEU A 301 -13.59 1.20 7.07
C LEU A 301 -12.71 1.01 5.82
N LEU A 302 -11.56 1.65 5.80
CA LEU A 302 -10.53 1.34 4.82
C LEU A 302 -9.85 0.02 5.21
N ARG A 303 -9.42 -0.74 4.20
CA ARG A 303 -8.78 -2.04 4.36
C ARG A 303 -7.55 -2.01 5.27
N THR A 304 -6.85 -0.87 5.31
CA THR A 304 -5.71 -0.60 6.20
C THR A 304 -6.06 -0.73 7.68
N SER A 305 -7.32 -0.47 8.07
CA SER A 305 -7.80 -0.58 9.45
C SER A 305 -7.89 -2.03 9.92
N TYR A 306 -8.02 -3.00 9.00
CA TYR A 306 -8.30 -4.38 9.36
C TYR A 306 -7.16 -5.05 10.13
N LEU A 307 -5.92 -4.61 9.95
CA LEU A 307 -4.79 -5.18 10.68
C LEU A 307 -4.93 -4.91 12.19
N GLU A 308 -5.21 -3.67 12.56
CA GLU A 308 -5.43 -3.31 13.97
C GLU A 308 -6.67 -4.01 14.54
N LEU A 309 -7.75 -4.07 13.75
CA LEU A 309 -8.96 -4.77 14.18
C LEU A 309 -8.75 -6.28 14.35
N ASN A 310 -7.84 -6.89 13.58
CA ASN A 310 -7.48 -8.30 13.75
C ASN A 310 -6.67 -8.53 15.04
N LYS A 311 -5.84 -7.57 15.48
CA LYS A 311 -5.18 -7.66 16.79
C LYS A 311 -6.21 -7.61 17.92
N LEU A 312 -7.20 -6.71 17.81
CA LEU A 312 -8.30 -6.63 18.77
C LEU A 312 -9.13 -7.93 18.77
N LEU A 313 -9.39 -8.50 17.58
CA LEU A 313 -10.07 -9.78 17.45
C LEU A 313 -9.33 -10.90 18.20
N ALA A 314 -8.03 -11.07 17.93
CA ALA A 314 -7.20 -12.08 18.59
C ALA A 314 -7.17 -11.88 20.12
N TYR A 315 -7.08 -10.63 20.57
CA TYR A 315 -7.17 -10.28 21.99
C TYR A 315 -8.50 -10.71 22.62
N MET A 316 -9.61 -10.46 21.93
CA MET A 316 -10.96 -10.82 22.38
C MET A 316 -11.22 -12.33 22.36
N GLU A 317 -10.61 -13.06 21.42
CA GLU A 317 -10.68 -14.53 21.35
C GLU A 317 -9.93 -15.19 22.50
N LYS A 318 -8.77 -14.64 22.87
CA LYS A 318 -7.98 -15.09 24.02
C LYS A 318 -8.71 -14.80 25.35
N HIS A 319 -9.27 -13.60 25.48
CA HIS A 319 -9.97 -13.18 26.70
C HIS A 319 -11.49 -13.41 26.56
N ARG A 320 -11.93 -14.67 26.58
CA ARG A 320 -13.32 -15.06 26.24
C ARG A 320 -14.43 -14.41 27.08
N ARG A 321 -14.11 -13.90 28.26
CA ARG A 321 -15.03 -13.21 29.17
C ARG A 321 -15.04 -11.70 29.02
N VAL A 322 -14.06 -11.14 28.28
CA VAL A 322 -13.96 -9.70 28.13
C VAL A 322 -15.12 -9.16 27.31
N LYS A 323 -15.72 -8.07 27.80
CA LYS A 323 -16.68 -7.25 27.10
C LYS A 323 -16.09 -5.86 26.91
N ILE A 324 -16.27 -5.27 25.72
CA ILE A 324 -15.70 -3.96 25.39
C ILE A 324 -16.74 -2.97 24.83
N GLU A 325 -16.55 -1.67 25.08
CA GLU A 325 -17.20 -0.58 24.35
C GLU A 325 -16.22 0.01 23.33
N ILE A 326 -16.60 0.05 22.05
CA ILE A 326 -15.86 0.77 21.00
C ILE A 326 -16.29 2.23 21.00
N GLU A 327 -15.34 3.14 21.16
CA GLU A 327 -15.58 4.57 21.26
C GLU A 327 -15.09 5.31 20.01
N GLY A 328 -15.97 6.08 19.37
CA GLY A 328 -15.62 6.94 18.23
C GLY A 328 -15.45 8.39 18.64
N HIS A 329 -14.40 9.05 18.11
CA HIS A 329 -14.12 10.47 18.37
C HIS A 329 -13.85 11.25 17.06
N THR A 330 -14.17 12.54 17.07
CA THR A 330 -13.87 13.48 15.97
C THR A 330 -13.05 14.66 16.48
N ASP A 331 -12.50 15.44 15.54
CA ASP A 331 -12.05 16.80 15.83
C ASP A 331 -13.22 17.77 16.01
N ASN A 332 -12.93 19.06 16.18
CA ASN A 332 -13.91 20.12 16.35
C ASN A 332 -14.45 20.70 15.03
N VAL A 333 -14.10 20.15 13.87
CA VAL A 333 -14.55 20.66 12.57
C VAL A 333 -15.94 20.10 12.29
N GLY A 334 -16.89 20.98 11.95
CA GLY A 334 -18.29 20.62 11.71
C GLY A 334 -19.20 20.83 12.92
N SER A 335 -20.50 20.61 12.73
CA SER A 335 -21.48 20.81 13.80
C SER A 335 -21.41 19.69 14.83
N ARG A 336 -21.71 19.99 16.11
CA ARG A 336 -21.79 18.99 17.19
C ARG A 336 -22.70 17.81 16.82
N ALA A 337 -23.87 18.08 16.23
CA ALA A 337 -24.82 17.04 15.83
C ALA A 337 -24.28 16.15 14.71
N TYR A 338 -23.55 16.73 13.76
CA TYR A 338 -22.90 15.98 12.68
C TYR A 338 -21.75 15.10 13.22
N ASN A 339 -20.86 15.68 14.03
CA ASN A 339 -19.74 14.95 14.62
C ASN A 339 -20.19 13.80 15.53
N GLN A 340 -21.29 14.01 16.27
CA GLN A 340 -21.91 12.96 17.07
C GLN A 340 -22.30 11.77 16.17
N LYS A 341 -23.09 12.02 15.11
CA LYS A 341 -23.52 10.98 14.16
C LYS A 341 -22.34 10.28 13.48
N LEU A 342 -21.34 11.03 13.04
CA LEU A 342 -20.17 10.47 12.37
C LEU A 342 -19.37 9.56 13.29
N SER A 343 -19.11 10.00 14.53
CA SER A 343 -18.38 9.21 15.51
C SER A 343 -19.08 7.90 15.88
N GLU A 344 -20.40 7.94 16.02
CA GLU A 344 -21.22 6.77 16.34
C GLU A 344 -21.26 5.78 15.17
N ALA A 345 -21.41 6.28 13.94
CA ALA A 345 -21.36 5.44 12.75
C ALA A 345 -20.00 4.75 12.58
N ARG A 346 -18.90 5.43 12.89
CA ARG A 346 -17.54 4.88 12.85
C ARG A 346 -17.31 3.79 13.90
N ALA A 347 -17.75 4.02 15.14
CA ALA A 347 -17.67 3.01 16.19
C ALA A 347 -18.52 1.78 15.84
N LYS A 348 -19.73 1.98 15.30
CA LYS A 348 -20.58 0.90 14.83
C LYS A 348 -19.92 0.10 13.70
N ALA A 349 -19.29 0.74 12.73
CA ALA A 349 -18.61 0.05 11.63
C ALA A 349 -17.51 -0.90 12.12
N VAL A 350 -16.80 -0.53 13.19
CA VAL A 350 -15.81 -1.40 13.85
C VAL A 350 -16.48 -2.59 14.52
N VAL A 351 -17.58 -2.38 15.26
CA VAL A 351 -18.36 -3.49 15.85
C VAL A 351 -18.90 -4.43 14.78
N ASP A 352 -19.48 -3.89 13.70
CA ASP A 352 -20.02 -4.67 12.59
C ASP A 352 -18.92 -5.55 11.94
N TYR A 353 -17.70 -5.01 11.79
CA TYR A 353 -16.54 -5.77 11.33
C TYR A 353 -16.19 -6.93 12.27
N LEU A 354 -16.13 -6.67 13.58
CA LEU A 354 -15.79 -7.67 14.59
C LEU A 354 -16.84 -8.80 14.66
N ILE A 355 -18.12 -8.46 14.56
CA ILE A 355 -19.23 -9.42 14.48
C ILE A 355 -19.12 -10.25 13.20
N ALA A 356 -18.84 -9.61 12.05
CA ALA A 356 -18.66 -10.32 10.78
C ALA A 356 -17.46 -11.29 10.79
N LYS A 357 -16.49 -11.09 11.70
CA LYS A 357 -15.37 -12.00 11.95
C LYS A 357 -15.67 -13.09 12.98
N GLY A 358 -16.86 -13.12 13.57
CA GLY A 358 -17.32 -14.19 14.44
C GLY A 358 -17.30 -13.86 15.93
N LEU A 359 -17.01 -12.62 16.34
CA LEU A 359 -17.20 -12.23 17.74
C LEU A 359 -18.68 -12.15 18.08
N ASN A 360 -19.00 -12.64 19.27
CA ASN A 360 -20.36 -12.59 19.79
C ASN A 360 -20.77 -11.13 20.06
N GLU A 361 -21.90 -10.71 19.47
CA GLU A 361 -22.45 -9.36 19.62
C GLU A 361 -22.66 -8.95 21.09
N PHE A 362 -22.98 -9.88 21.99
CA PHE A 362 -23.17 -9.59 23.42
C PHE A 362 -21.89 -9.10 24.13
N ARG A 363 -20.73 -9.27 23.50
CA ARG A 363 -19.42 -8.84 24.03
C ARG A 363 -19.00 -7.46 23.54
N LEU A 364 -19.80 -6.82 22.69
CA LEU A 364 -19.45 -5.59 21.99
C LEU A 364 -20.53 -4.54 22.21
N GLU A 365 -20.11 -3.38 22.70
CA GLU A 365 -20.89 -2.15 22.71
C GLU A 365 -20.20 -1.11 21.82
N PHE A 366 -20.93 -0.08 21.37
CA PHE A 366 -20.32 1.04 20.66
C PHE A 366 -20.95 2.36 21.09
N LYS A 367 -20.15 3.44 21.04
CA LYS A 367 -20.61 4.78 21.38
C LYS A 367 -19.83 5.85 20.63
N GLY A 368 -20.55 6.84 20.11
CA GLY A 368 -19.96 8.05 19.56
C GLY A 368 -19.83 9.13 20.64
N TYR A 369 -18.69 9.80 20.71
CA TYR A 369 -18.49 10.97 21.58
C TYR A 369 -18.35 12.28 20.80
N GLY A 370 -18.40 12.22 19.46
CA GLY A 370 -18.13 13.35 18.59
C GLY A 370 -16.84 14.08 19.00
N SER A 371 -16.93 15.40 19.10
CA SER A 371 -15.81 16.26 19.50
C SER A 371 -15.79 16.57 21.02
N SER A 372 -16.56 15.86 21.83
CA SER A 372 -16.77 16.20 23.25
C SER A 372 -15.64 15.73 24.18
N GLN A 373 -14.83 14.78 23.74
CA GLN A 373 -13.70 14.23 24.48
C GLN A 373 -12.37 14.33 23.70
N PRO A 374 -11.84 15.55 23.52
CA PRO A 374 -10.54 15.75 22.91
C PRO A 374 -9.42 15.28 23.86
N ILE A 375 -8.40 14.61 23.32
CA ILE A 375 -7.18 14.25 24.07
C ILE A 375 -6.10 15.33 23.96
N VAL A 376 -6.21 16.16 22.93
CA VAL A 376 -5.33 17.32 22.68
C VAL A 376 -6.16 18.52 22.23
N PRO A 377 -5.68 19.77 22.40
CA PRO A 377 -6.39 20.96 21.94
C PRO A 377 -6.64 20.92 20.43
N ASN A 378 -7.83 21.29 19.95
CA ASN A 378 -8.12 21.33 18.51
C ASN A 378 -7.62 22.63 17.83
N ASP A 379 -6.40 23.04 18.14
CA ASP A 379 -5.79 24.31 17.74
C ASP A 379 -4.99 24.21 16.42
N ASN A 380 -4.60 23.00 16.01
CA ASN A 380 -3.86 22.75 14.78
C ASN A 380 -4.23 21.41 14.11
N PRO A 381 -3.92 21.22 12.81
CA PRO A 381 -4.29 20.02 12.07
C PRO A 381 -3.72 18.71 12.63
N GLN A 382 -2.51 18.72 13.20
CA GLN A 382 -1.89 17.55 13.81
C GLN A 382 -2.70 17.10 15.03
N ASN A 383 -3.07 18.04 15.90
CA ASN A 383 -3.89 17.75 17.06
C ASN A 383 -5.32 17.30 16.69
N GLN A 384 -5.90 17.91 15.65
CA GLN A 384 -7.19 17.45 15.12
C GLN A 384 -7.10 16.00 14.63
N ALA A 385 -6.00 15.61 13.99
CA ALA A 385 -5.77 14.22 13.58
C ALA A 385 -5.74 13.26 14.78
N LEU A 386 -5.08 13.63 15.87
CA LEU A 386 -5.06 12.83 17.10
C LEU A 386 -6.45 12.71 17.75
N ASN A 387 -7.30 13.72 17.62
CA ASN A 387 -8.67 13.67 18.12
C ASN A 387 -9.60 12.81 17.25
N ARG A 388 -9.30 12.63 15.96
CA ARG A 388 -9.99 11.69 15.06
C ARG A 388 -9.49 10.27 15.29
N ARG A 389 -10.01 9.60 16.31
CA ARG A 389 -9.55 8.27 16.75
C ARG A 389 -10.70 7.33 17.09
N VAL A 390 -10.36 6.05 17.22
CA VAL A 390 -11.23 5.02 17.79
C VAL A 390 -10.52 4.40 18.99
N GLU A 391 -11.24 4.20 20.08
CA GLU A 391 -10.76 3.57 21.30
C GLU A 391 -11.61 2.34 21.61
N PHE A 392 -11.13 1.46 22.50
CA PHE A 392 -11.98 0.51 23.18
C PHE A 392 -11.76 0.55 24.68
N LEU A 393 -12.85 0.41 25.43
CA LEU A 393 -12.89 0.35 26.89
C LEU A 393 -13.26 -1.06 27.32
N ILE A 394 -12.54 -1.63 28.29
CA ILE A 394 -12.90 -2.91 28.91
C ILE A 394 -14.01 -2.67 29.93
N LEU A 395 -15.18 -3.26 29.70
CA LEU A 395 -16.35 -3.18 30.57
C LEU A 395 -16.37 -4.31 31.61
N GLU A 396 -15.99 -5.51 31.19
CA GLU A 396 -16.00 -6.75 31.99
C GLU A 396 -14.80 -7.62 31.58
N ASN A 397 -14.25 -8.45 32.48
CA ASN A 397 -13.20 -9.46 32.21
C ASN A 397 -13.38 -10.69 33.10
#